data_AF-A0A6N2EMN7-F1
#
_entry.id   AF-A0A6N2EMN7-F1
#
_cell.length_a   1.000
_cell.length_b   1.000
_cell.length_c   1.000
_cell.angle_alpha   90.00
_cell.angle_beta   90.00
_cell.angle_gamma   90.00
#
_symmetry.space_group_name_H-M   'P 1'
#
loop_
_entity.id
_entity.type
_entity.pdbx_description
1 polymer ?
#
loop_
_entity_poly.entity_id
_entity_poly.type
_entity_poly.pdbx_seq_one_letter_code
_entity_poly.pdbx_strand_id
1 'polypeptide(L)'
;MGEARRRNSQGLPPRQSRPGAAGEVDNSPRLAPWLPLTRNQADRFVAITTRGAWIGIAALVIFWVTVRFIGPAAGWWTLADG
;
A
#
# COMPACT_ATOMS: atom_id res chain seq x y z
N MET A 1 8.68 -10.06 -33.58
CA MET A 1 9.98 -9.63 -34.16
C MET A 1 9.88 -8.70 -35.37
N GLY A 2 8.73 -8.58 -36.06
CA GLY A 2 8.61 -7.72 -37.27
C GLY A 2 8.58 -6.20 -37.01
N GLU A 3 8.09 -5.76 -35.86
CA GLU A 3 8.00 -4.33 -35.50
C GLU A 3 9.36 -3.65 -35.27
N ALA A 4 10.34 -4.39 -34.74
CA ALA A 4 11.70 -3.88 -34.52
C ALA A 4 12.42 -3.62 -35.84
N ARG A 5 12.27 -4.52 -36.82
CA ARG A 5 12.87 -4.36 -38.16
C ARG A 5 12.22 -3.21 -38.95
N ARG A 6 10.89 -3.03 -38.80
CA ARG A 6 10.15 -1.91 -39.43
C ARG A 6 10.56 -0.54 -38.87
N ARG A 7 10.80 -0.42 -37.55
CA ARG A 7 11.31 0.81 -36.93
C ARG A 7 12.73 1.14 -37.39
N ASN A 8 13.59 0.12 -37.49
CA ASN A 8 14.97 0.29 -37.96
C ASN A 8 15.01 0.78 -39.41
N SER A 9 14.17 0.25 -40.31
CA SER A 9 14.06 0.73 -41.69
C SER A 9 13.49 2.15 -41.82
N GLN A 10 12.79 2.63 -40.80
CA GLN A 10 12.21 3.98 -40.74
C GLN A 10 13.09 4.96 -39.94
N GLY A 11 14.29 4.54 -39.51
CA GLY A 11 15.20 5.37 -38.71
C GLY A 11 14.63 5.81 -37.35
N LEU A 12 13.58 5.14 -36.86
CA LEU A 12 12.92 5.51 -35.62
C LEU A 12 13.75 5.04 -34.41
N PRO A 13 13.93 5.88 -33.38
CA PRO A 13 14.67 5.49 -32.19
C PRO A 13 14.03 4.27 -31.51
N PRO A 14 14.84 3.43 -30.82
CA PRO A 14 14.32 2.30 -30.06
C PRO A 14 13.25 2.79 -29.08
N ARG A 15 12.18 2.00 -28.92
CA ARG A 15 11.07 2.36 -28.04
C ARG A 15 11.62 2.62 -26.64
N GLN A 16 11.69 3.87 -26.25
CA GLN A 16 12.05 4.27 -24.89
C GLN A 16 10.99 3.64 -23.99
N SER A 17 11.38 2.69 -23.15
CA SER A 17 10.52 2.16 -22.09
C SER A 17 10.09 3.36 -21.26
N ARG A 18 8.77 3.56 -21.18
CA ARG A 18 8.17 4.66 -20.41
C ARG A 18 8.77 4.65 -19.00
N PRO A 19 9.18 5.80 -18.42
CA PRO A 19 9.59 5.84 -17.02
C PRO A 19 8.45 5.25 -16.18
N GLY A 20 8.70 4.10 -15.54
CA GLY A 20 7.69 3.33 -14.79
C GLY A 20 7.20 2.02 -15.42
N ALA A 21 7.62 1.66 -16.64
CA ALA A 21 7.27 0.35 -17.24
C ALA A 21 8.22 -0.79 -16.82
N ALA A 22 9.42 -0.46 -16.34
CA ALA A 22 10.23 -1.35 -15.53
C ALA A 22 9.98 -0.96 -14.07
N GLY A 23 9.48 -1.88 -13.25
CA GLY A 23 9.26 -1.64 -11.83
C GLY A 23 10.48 -0.93 -11.24
N GLU A 24 10.25 0.15 -10.50
CA GLU A 24 11.26 1.00 -9.90
C GLU A 24 12.35 0.12 -9.26
N VAL A 25 13.53 0.10 -9.87
CA VAL A 25 14.64 -0.73 -9.41
C VAL A 25 15.11 -0.11 -8.10
N ASP A 26 14.85 -0.79 -7.00
CA ASP A 26 15.19 -0.33 -5.66
C ASP A 26 16.71 -0.36 -5.46
N ASN A 27 17.36 0.79 -5.59
CA ASN A 27 18.80 0.97 -5.42
C ASN A 27 19.22 1.18 -3.95
N SER A 28 18.30 0.98 -3.01
CA SER A 28 18.53 1.23 -1.59
C SER A 28 19.52 0.22 -0.99
N PRO A 29 20.36 0.64 -0.02
CA PRO A 29 21.23 -0.28 0.70
C PRO A 29 20.44 -1.43 1.32
N ARG A 30 21.03 -2.63 1.25
CA ARG A 30 20.51 -3.78 2.01
C ARG A 30 20.64 -3.53 3.50
N LEU A 31 19.69 -4.02 4.28
CA LEU A 31 19.72 -3.91 5.74
C LEU A 31 20.90 -4.68 6.34
N ALA A 32 21.22 -5.84 5.76
CA ALA A 32 22.41 -6.61 6.07
C ALA A 32 22.89 -7.33 4.79
N PRO A 33 24.21 -7.61 4.63
CA PRO A 33 24.74 -8.21 3.40
C PRO A 33 24.18 -9.61 3.09
N TRP A 34 23.82 -10.37 4.14
CA TRP A 34 23.31 -11.73 4.07
C TRP A 34 21.79 -11.81 3.90
N LEU A 35 21.07 -10.68 4.05
CA LEU A 35 19.62 -10.64 4.05
C LEU A 35 19.10 -9.97 2.76
N PRO A 36 18.23 -10.64 1.97
CA PRO A 36 17.72 -10.09 0.72
C PRO A 36 16.58 -9.08 0.97
N LEU A 37 16.76 -8.18 1.93
CA LEU A 37 15.83 -7.11 2.29
C LEU A 37 16.53 -5.76 2.20
N THR A 38 15.94 -4.83 1.44
CA THR A 38 16.41 -3.45 1.32
C THR A 38 15.84 -2.59 2.44
N ARG A 39 16.50 -1.48 2.75
CA ARG A 39 15.99 -0.50 3.73
C ARG A 39 14.61 0.05 3.32
N ASN A 40 14.45 0.36 2.05
CA ASN A 40 13.19 0.87 1.50
C ASN A 40 12.04 -0.14 1.63
N GLN A 41 12.29 -1.45 1.50
CA GLN A 41 11.27 -2.47 1.77
C GLN A 41 10.80 -2.47 3.23
N ALA A 42 11.71 -2.33 4.19
CA ALA A 42 11.34 -2.25 5.61
C ALA A 42 10.60 -0.95 5.92
N ASP A 43 11.07 0.18 5.41
CA ASP A 43 10.42 1.48 5.62
C ASP A 43 8.99 1.48 5.05
N ARG A 44 8.81 0.90 3.85
CA ARG A 44 7.47 0.71 3.25
C ARG A 44 6.58 -0.21 4.08
N PHE A 45 7.13 -1.29 4.62
CA PHE A 45 6.39 -2.20 5.50
C PHE A 45 5.89 -1.46 6.75
N VAL A 46 6.79 -0.76 7.46
CA VAL A 46 6.45 0.02 8.65
C VAL A 46 5.44 1.11 8.32
N ALA A 47 5.58 1.80 7.19
CA ALA A 47 4.63 2.83 6.77
C ALA A 47 3.22 2.25 6.54
N ILE A 48 3.12 1.09 5.88
CA ILE A 48 1.82 0.44 5.63
C ILE A 48 1.19 -0.05 6.94
N THR A 49 1.96 -0.74 7.80
CA THR A 49 1.44 -1.27 9.07
C THR A 49 1.06 -0.15 10.03
N THR A 50 1.82 0.93 10.08
CA THR A 50 1.47 2.12 10.89
C THR A 50 0.17 2.75 10.42
N ARG A 51 0.01 2.94 9.10
CA ARG A 51 -1.27 3.43 8.54
C ARG A 51 -2.43 2.47 8.84
N GLY A 52 -2.21 1.17 8.72
CA GLY A 52 -3.18 0.14 9.07
C GLY A 52 -3.58 0.19 10.55
N ALA A 53 -2.62 0.41 11.45
CA ALA A 53 -2.88 0.55 12.88
C ALA A 53 -3.79 1.75 13.18
N TRP A 54 -3.55 2.89 12.54
CA TRP A 54 -4.43 4.07 12.66
C TRP A 54 -5.84 3.80 12.15
N ILE A 55 -5.99 3.06 11.06
CA ILE A 55 -7.31 2.63 10.57
C ILE A 55 -7.99 1.73 11.59
N GLY A 56 -7.27 0.76 12.17
CA GLY A 56 -7.80 -0.13 13.19
C GLY A 56 -8.26 0.62 14.45
N ILE A 57 -7.48 1.59 14.92
CA ILE A 57 -7.85 2.44 16.05
C ILE A 57 -9.12 3.24 15.73
N ALA A 58 -9.17 3.89 14.57
CA ALA A 58 -10.34 4.66 14.16
C ALA A 58 -11.59 3.77 14.05
N ALA A 59 -11.46 2.57 13.46
CA ALA A 59 -12.54 1.60 13.36
C ALA A 59 -13.02 1.14 14.75
N LEU A 60 -12.10 0.88 15.68
CA LEU A 60 -12.43 0.50 17.05
C LEU A 60 -13.18 1.61 17.78
N VAL A 61 -12.76 2.86 17.64
CA VAL A 61 -13.44 4.02 18.24
C VAL A 61 -14.84 4.18 17.66
N ILE A 62 -14.99 4.10 16.33
CA ILE A 62 -16.30 4.17 15.67
C ILE A 62 -17.21 3.04 16.15
N PHE A 63 -16.68 1.81 16.20
CA PHE A 63 -17.42 0.66 16.71
C PHE A 63 -17.84 0.87 18.16
N TRP A 64 -16.93 1.32 19.02
CA TRP A 64 -17.22 1.60 20.42
C TRP A 64 -18.31 2.66 20.58
N VAL A 65 -18.24 3.77 19.85
CA VAL A 65 -19.27 4.83 19.86
C VAL A 65 -20.61 4.29 19.35
N THR A 66 -20.57 3.52 18.26
CA THR A 66 -21.76 2.89 17.70
C THR A 66 -22.43 1.98 18.73
N VAL A 67 -21.63 1.15 19.40
CA VAL A 67 -22.14 0.21 20.39
C VAL A 67 -22.70 0.94 21.62
N ARG A 68 -22.00 1.99 22.08
CA ARG A 68 -22.27 2.62 23.36
C ARG A 68 -23.32 3.73 23.31
N PHE A 69 -23.47 4.40 22.17
CA PHE A 69 -24.38 5.54 22.00
C PHE A 69 -25.42 5.29 20.91
N ILE A 70 -24.99 4.91 19.71
CA ILE A 70 -25.92 4.78 18.56
C ILE A 70 -26.89 3.62 18.80
N GLY A 71 -26.41 2.45 19.25
CA GLY A 71 -27.26 1.29 19.53
C GLY A 71 -28.37 1.60 20.54
N PRO A 72 -28.06 2.13 21.75
CA PRO A 72 -29.07 2.53 22.70
C PRO A 72 -30.00 3.64 22.19
N ALA A 73 -29.47 4.67 21.53
CA ALA A 73 -30.27 5.79 21.01
C ALA A 73 -31.20 5.38 19.85
N ALA A 74 -30.78 4.42 19.03
CA ALA A 74 -31.58 3.84 17.96
C ALA A 74 -32.53 2.74 18.45
N GLY A 75 -32.46 2.36 19.73
CA GLY A 75 -33.30 1.32 20.33
C GLY A 75 -32.94 -0.12 19.92
N TRP A 76 -31.74 -0.36 19.40
CA TRP A 76 -31.30 -1.70 18.98
C TRP A 76 -31.04 -2.65 20.17
N TRP A 77 -30.61 -2.10 21.30
CA TRP A 77 -30.51 -2.80 22.59
C TRP A 77 -30.50 -1.80 23.73
N THR A 78 -30.76 -2.29 24.94
CA THR A 78 -30.67 -1.51 26.17
C THR A 78 -29.55 -2.07 27.05
N LEU A 79 -28.94 -1.22 27.86
CA LEU A 79 -27.95 -1.67 28.83
C LEU A 79 -28.69 -2.45 29.92
N ALA A 80 -28.20 -3.64 30.26
CA ALA A 80 -28.85 -4.51 31.24
C ALA A 80 -28.75 -3.96 32.67
N ASP A 81 -27.74 -3.14 32.96
CA ASP A 81 -27.45 -2.60 34.29
C ASP A 81 -28.18 -1.26 34.59
N GLY A 82 -29.39 -1.09 34.05
CA GLY A 82 -30.25 0.07 34.31
C GLY A 82 -31.07 -0.07 35.59
#